data_AF-A0A2U0HU73-F1
#
_entry.id   AF-A0A2U0HU73-F1
#
_cell.length_a   1.000
_cell.length_b   1.000
_cell.length_c   1.000
_cell.angle_alpha   90.00
_cell.angle_beta   90.00
_cell.angle_gamma   90.00
#
_symmetry.space_group_name_H-M   'P 1'
#
loop_
_entity.id
_entity.type
_entity.pdbx_description
1 polymer ?
#
loop_
_entity_poly.entity_id
_entity_poly.type
_entity_poly.pdbx_seq_one_letter_code
_entity_poly.pdbx_strand_id
1 'polypeptide(L)'
;MTQMDIWVETTQKFLDYFDIDYKKNLDVIVGKRKTTGTSTIITKSFYFKFNSDNIYAIKRDNDTIDMTLEFVSSDIDDVLEFLFPDLLRLLFIDELLEEYV
;
A
#
# COMPACT_ATOMS: atom_id res chain seq x y z
N MET A 1 9.66 0.61 -20.77
CA MET A 1 8.98 0.31 -19.50
C MET A 1 7.63 0.99 -19.55
N THR A 2 6.55 0.26 -19.36
CA THR A 2 5.19 0.81 -19.40
C THR A 2 4.87 1.53 -18.08
N GLN A 3 3.86 2.40 -18.07
CA GLN A 3 3.39 3.05 -16.83
C GLN A 3 3.02 2.02 -15.76
N MET A 4 2.38 0.93 -16.18
CA MET A 4 2.03 -0.20 -15.33
C MET A 4 3.26 -0.85 -14.70
N ASP A 5 4.35 -1.04 -15.47
CA ASP A 5 5.60 -1.60 -14.93
C ASP A 5 6.20 -0.68 -13.85
N ILE A 6 6.15 0.65 -14.05
CA ILE A 6 6.62 1.64 -13.08
C ILE A 6 5.80 1.55 -11.80
N TRP A 7 4.46 1.51 -11.90
CA TRP A 7 3.59 1.37 -10.73
C TRP A 7 3.86 0.10 -9.94
N VAL A 8 4.00 -1.05 -10.62
CA VAL A 8 4.32 -2.32 -9.97
C VAL A 8 5.67 -2.23 -9.25
N GLU A 9 6.71 -1.71 -9.90
CA GLU A 9 8.04 -1.59 -9.30
C GLU A 9 8.04 -0.64 -8.09
N THR A 10 7.38 0.51 -8.19
CA THR A 10 7.22 1.47 -7.08
C THR A 10 6.47 0.83 -5.92
N THR A 11 5.36 0.13 -6.16
CA THR A 11 4.63 -0.57 -5.10
C THR A 11 5.50 -1.63 -4.43
N GLN A 12 6.24 -2.46 -5.19
CA GLN A 12 7.10 -3.47 -4.60
C GLN A 12 8.20 -2.86 -3.72
N LYS A 13 8.89 -1.81 -4.21
CA LYS A 13 9.90 -1.08 -3.42
C LYS A 13 9.34 -0.52 -2.12
N PHE A 14 8.16 0.10 -2.18
CA PHE A 14 7.48 0.62 -0.99
C PHE A 14 7.15 -0.49 0.02
N LEU A 15 6.60 -1.61 -0.46
CA LEU A 15 6.25 -2.74 0.41
C LEU A 15 7.48 -3.39 1.03
N ASP A 16 8.58 -3.52 0.28
CA ASP A 16 9.85 -4.05 0.76
C ASP A 16 10.49 -3.11 1.80
N TYR A 17 10.46 -1.78 1.59
CA TYR A 17 10.98 -0.79 2.54
C TYR A 17 10.32 -0.90 3.93
N PHE A 18 9.00 -1.13 3.95
CA PHE A 18 8.23 -1.25 5.20
C PHE A 18 8.09 -2.69 5.72
N ASP A 19 8.82 -3.66 5.15
CA ASP A 19 8.78 -5.08 5.54
C ASP A 19 7.34 -5.66 5.55
N ILE A 20 6.57 -5.36 4.49
CA ILE A 20 5.18 -5.83 4.35
C ILE A 20 5.15 -7.18 3.62
N ASP A 21 4.45 -8.16 4.18
CA ASP A 21 4.22 -9.46 3.54
C ASP A 21 3.28 -9.32 2.32
N TYR A 22 3.77 -9.59 1.11
CA TYR A 22 2.94 -9.64 -0.10
C TYR A 22 3.27 -10.80 -1.05
N LYS A 23 2.35 -11.05 -1.99
CA LYS A 23 2.52 -11.93 -3.13
C LYS A 23 2.12 -11.19 -4.40
N LYS A 24 2.96 -11.27 -5.42
CA LYS A 24 2.73 -10.69 -6.74
C LYS A 24 2.38 -11.78 -7.75
N ASN A 25 1.33 -11.56 -8.53
CA ASN A 25 0.96 -12.41 -9.65
C ASN A 25 0.54 -11.52 -10.83
N LEU A 26 1.34 -11.53 -11.92
CA LEU A 26 1.11 -10.69 -13.10
C LEU A 26 0.91 -9.20 -12.74
N ASP A 27 -0.30 -8.69 -12.94
CA ASP A 27 -0.79 -7.33 -12.72
C ASP A 27 -1.48 -7.16 -11.36
N VAL A 28 -1.35 -8.13 -10.45
CA VAL A 28 -2.01 -8.13 -9.15
C VAL A 28 -0.99 -8.29 -8.03
N ILE A 29 -1.15 -7.49 -6.98
CA ILE A 29 -0.43 -7.64 -5.70
C ILE A 29 -1.44 -7.80 -4.59
N VAL A 30 -1.26 -8.84 -3.77
CA VAL A 30 -2.04 -9.03 -2.54
C VAL A 30 -1.10 -9.13 -1.36
N GLY A 31 -1.47 -8.53 -0.24
CA GLY A 31 -0.63 -8.58 0.94
C GLY A 31 -1.40 -8.38 2.22
N LYS A 32 -0.65 -8.52 3.30
CA LYS A 32 -1.13 -8.31 4.66
C LYS A 32 -0.05 -7.59 5.45
N ARG A 33 -0.46 -6.68 6.32
CA ARG A 33 0.44 -6.03 7.27
C ARG A 33 -0.07 -6.17 8.68
N LYS A 34 0.85 -6.31 9.63
CA LYS A 34 0.53 -6.27 11.05
C LYS A 34 0.65 -4.82 11.51
N THR A 35 -0.43 -4.28 12.04
CA THR A 35 -0.43 -2.96 12.66
C THR A 35 -0.66 -3.11 14.16
N THR A 36 0.17 -2.50 14.98
CA THR A 36 -0.03 -2.43 16.43
C THR A 36 -1.07 -1.36 16.73
N GLY A 37 -2.31 -1.78 16.98
CA GLY A 37 -3.32 -0.93 17.59
C GLY A 37 -3.12 -0.82 19.10
N THR A 38 -3.94 -0.02 19.78
CA THR A 38 -3.99 0.12 21.24
C THR A 38 -4.18 -1.24 21.93
N SER A 39 -3.08 -1.95 22.17
CA SER A 39 -2.95 -3.29 22.79
C SER A 39 -3.24 -4.55 21.96
N THR A 40 -3.64 -4.45 20.69
CA THR A 40 -3.93 -5.62 19.82
C THR A 40 -3.19 -5.54 18.49
N ILE A 41 -2.58 -6.66 18.06
CA ILE A 41 -2.05 -6.81 16.70
C ILE A 41 -3.23 -7.02 15.77
N ILE A 42 -3.47 -6.05 14.88
CA ILE A 42 -4.49 -6.12 13.84
C ILE A 42 -3.82 -6.51 12.53
N THR A 43 -4.39 -7.46 11.78
CA THR A 43 -3.86 -7.83 10.46
C THR A 43 -4.69 -7.17 9.38
N LYS A 44 -4.13 -6.17 8.69
CA LYS A 44 -4.83 -5.50 7.59
C LYS A 44 -4.42 -6.14 6.26
N SER A 45 -5.39 -6.67 5.53
CA SER A 45 -5.18 -7.22 4.19
C SER A 45 -5.49 -6.17 3.12
N PHE A 46 -4.72 -6.19 2.03
CA PHE A 46 -4.88 -5.29 0.90
C PHE A 46 -4.71 -6.01 -0.45
N TYR A 47 -5.22 -5.36 -1.49
CA TYR A 47 -5.19 -5.81 -2.88
C TYR A 47 -4.90 -4.62 -3.80
N PHE A 48 -4.05 -4.84 -4.78
CA PHE A 48 -3.81 -3.97 -5.93
C PHE A 48 -4.08 -4.75 -7.22
N LYS A 49 -4.70 -4.09 -8.19
CA LYS A 49 -4.72 -4.51 -9.59
C LYS A 49 -4.31 -3.35 -10.47
N PHE A 50 -3.25 -3.54 -11.25
CA PHE A 50 -2.69 -2.54 -12.13
C PHE A 50 -3.23 -2.75 -13.55
N ASN A 51 -3.98 -1.79 -14.06
CA ASN A 51 -4.42 -1.76 -15.45
C ASN A 51 -3.54 -0.79 -16.26
N SER A 52 -3.79 -0.64 -17.55
CA SER A 52 -3.06 0.31 -18.41
C SER A 52 -3.16 1.75 -17.93
N ASP A 53 -4.33 2.13 -17.39
CA ASP A 53 -4.69 3.54 -17.16
C ASP A 53 -5.04 3.85 -15.70
N ASN A 54 -5.21 2.83 -14.86
CA ASN A 54 -5.58 3.00 -13.46
C ASN A 54 -5.14 1.81 -12.60
N ILE A 55 -5.22 2.03 -11.30
CA ILE A 55 -4.95 1.06 -10.27
C ILE A 55 -6.21 0.91 -9.44
N TYR A 56 -6.68 -0.32 -9.34
CA TYR A 56 -7.80 -0.68 -8.48
C TYR A 56 -7.24 -1.23 -7.16
N ALA A 57 -7.70 -0.68 -6.05
CA ALA A 57 -7.20 -1.01 -4.72
C ALA A 57 -8.34 -1.37 -3.76
N ILE A 58 -8.10 -2.38 -2.93
CA ILE A 58 -9.01 -2.78 -1.88
C ILE A 58 -8.24 -2.91 -0.56
N LYS A 59 -8.83 -2.46 0.54
CA LYS A 59 -8.41 -2.85 1.90
C LYS A 59 -9.59 -3.33 2.74
N ARG A 60 -9.29 -4.22 3.69
CA ARG A 60 -10.18 -4.46 4.84
C ARG A 60 -9.82 -3.50 5.95
N ASP A 61 -10.81 -2.77 6.46
CA ASP A 61 -10.56 -1.73 7.46
C ASP A 61 -10.35 -2.31 8.88
N ASN A 62 -11.01 -3.45 9.20
CA ASN A 62 -10.84 -4.20 10.46
C ASN A 62 -11.18 -5.69 10.33
N ASP A 63 -10.56 -6.54 11.15
CA ASP A 63 -10.87 -7.98 11.26
C ASP A 63 -12.26 -8.27 11.87
N THR A 64 -12.88 -7.26 12.50
CA THR A 64 -14.17 -7.37 13.22
C THR A 64 -15.36 -6.80 12.47
N ILE A 65 -15.13 -6.03 11.40
CA ILE A 65 -16.17 -5.38 10.61
C ILE A 65 -15.92 -5.81 9.15
N ASP A 66 -16.87 -6.52 8.55
CA ASP A 66 -16.85 -6.97 7.14
C ASP A 66 -16.92 -5.81 6.12
N MET A 67 -16.38 -4.64 6.44
CA MET A 67 -16.31 -3.50 5.54
C MET A 67 -15.05 -3.60 4.69
N THR A 68 -15.30 -3.89 3.41
CA THR A 68 -14.33 -3.80 2.34
C THR A 68 -14.42 -2.41 1.74
N LEU A 69 -13.30 -1.69 1.69
CA LEU A 69 -13.22 -0.38 1.07
C LEU A 69 -12.50 -0.51 -0.26
N GLU A 70 -13.10 0.06 -1.31
CA GLU A 70 -12.59 0.03 -2.67
C GLU A 70 -12.19 1.45 -3.12
N PHE A 71 -11.14 1.54 -3.91
CA PHE A 71 -10.62 2.80 -4.44
C PHE A 71 -10.00 2.58 -5.82
N VAL A 72 -10.14 3.55 -6.71
CA VAL A 72 -9.55 3.53 -8.05
C VAL A 72 -8.92 4.89 -8.32
N SER A 73 -7.65 4.90 -8.68
CA SER A 73 -6.97 6.13 -9.14
C SER A 73 -6.03 5.80 -10.30
N SER A 74 -5.76 6.82 -11.12
CA SER A 74 -4.67 6.80 -12.10
C SER A 74 -3.34 7.26 -11.51
N ASP A 75 -3.32 7.67 -10.23
CA ASP A 75 -2.13 8.06 -9.50
C ASP A 75 -1.77 6.98 -8.47
N ILE A 76 -0.49 6.60 -8.40
CA ILE A 76 -0.02 5.62 -7.43
C ILE A 76 0.03 6.21 -6.03
N ASP A 77 0.32 7.51 -5.90
CA ASP A 77 0.47 8.17 -4.60
C ASP A 77 -0.87 8.19 -3.86
N ASP A 78 -1.97 8.51 -4.57
CA ASP A 78 -3.34 8.42 -4.03
C ASP A 78 -3.67 7.02 -3.52
N VAL A 79 -3.22 5.98 -4.24
CA VAL A 79 -3.51 4.58 -3.90
C VAL A 79 -2.71 4.15 -2.67
N LEU A 80 -1.45 4.55 -2.59
CA LEU A 80 -0.61 4.33 -1.42
C LEU A 80 -1.15 5.08 -0.21
N GLU A 81 -1.67 6.30 -0.38
CA GLU A 81 -2.30 7.06 0.70
C GLU A 81 -3.60 6.39 1.16
N PHE A 82 -4.41 5.88 0.23
CA PHE A 82 -5.61 5.14 0.57
C PHE A 82 -5.28 3.87 1.38
N LEU A 83 -4.28 3.09 0.99
CA LEU A 83 -3.97 1.79 1.62
C LEU A 83 -3.11 1.92 2.89
N PHE A 84 -2.16 2.85 2.89
CA PHE A 84 -1.08 2.99 3.89
C PHE A 84 -0.86 4.45 4.34
N PRO A 85 -1.91 5.18 4.76
CA PRO A 85 -1.79 6.60 5.09
C PRO A 85 -0.82 6.86 6.25
N ASP A 86 -0.68 5.89 7.16
CA ASP A 86 0.24 5.93 8.29
C ASP A 86 1.70 5.74 7.86
N LEU A 87 1.97 4.87 6.88
CA LEU A 87 3.34 4.61 6.42
C LEU A 87 3.86 5.73 5.52
N LEU A 88 2.99 6.32 4.68
CA LEU A 88 3.39 7.52 3.92
C LEU A 88 3.80 8.67 4.85
N ARG A 89 3.08 8.87 5.95
CA ARG A 89 3.46 9.89 6.95
C ARG A 89 4.83 9.62 7.56
N LEU A 90 5.18 8.35 7.80
CA LEU A 90 6.51 7.98 8.28
C LEU A 90 7.57 8.25 7.22
N LEU A 91 7.31 7.88 5.95
CA LEU A 91 8.22 8.14 4.84
C LEU A 91 8.53 9.64 4.69
N PHE A 92 7.51 10.50 4.76
CA PHE A 92 7.71 11.96 4.72
C PHE A 92 8.56 12.47 5.89
N ILE A 93 8.43 11.88 7.09
CA ILE A 93 9.27 12.25 8.23
C ILE A 93 10.72 11.79 8.00
N ASP A 94 10.93 10.58 7.47
CA ASP A 94 12.25 10.06 7.15
C ASP A 94 12.95 10.94 6.10
N GLU A 95 12.27 11.29 5.00
CA GLU A 95 12.78 12.20 3.97
C GLU A 95 13.17 13.58 4.55
N LEU A 96 12.30 14.15 5.40
CA LEU A 96 12.62 15.41 6.06
C LEU A 96 13.88 15.30 6.91
N LEU A 97 14.08 14.19 7.64
CA LEU A 97 15.26 13.99 8.48
C LEU A 97 16.55 13.82 7.65
N GLU A 98 16.48 13.20 6.47
CA GLU A 98 17.63 13.06 5.56
C GLU A 98 18.09 14.42 5.01
N GLU A 99 17.19 15.39 4.80
CA GLU A 99 17.56 16.74 4.34
C GLU A 99 18.35 17.56 5.39
N TYR A 100 18.34 17.17 6.66
CA TYR A 100 19.06 17.86 7.75
C TYR A 100 20.42 17.22 8.12
N VAL A 101 20.86 16.17 7.42
CA VAL A 101 22.15 15.47 7.65
C VAL A 101 23.15 15.81 6.54
#